data_AF-A0A2U1C7B0-F1
#
_entry.id   AF-A0A2U1C7B0-F1
#
_cell.length_a   1.000
_cell.length_b   1.000
_cell.length_c   1.000
_cell.angle_alpha   90.00
_cell.angle_beta   90.00
_cell.angle_gamma   90.00
#
_symmetry.space_group_name_H-M   'P 1'
#
loop_
_entity.id
_entity.type
_entity.pdbx_description
1 polymer ?
#
loop_
_entity_poly.entity_id
_entity_poly.type
_entity_poly.pdbx_seq_one_letter_code
_entity_poly.pdbx_strand_id
1 'polypeptide(L)'
;MDAQDFTALGLLALFVGAAYLIGRSVGKYQQQELWREHMDKCNRYVYAVKDLDTWCGHQSPHARLIARHLRSAGEGLGLSGGTPVGDEACTVNGLREQLKRIDAARAAQEGK
;
A
#
# COMPACT_ATOMS: atom_id res chain seq x y z
N MET A 1 34.11 9.68 -45.43
CA MET A 1 33.15 10.07 -44.37
C MET A 1 32.98 11.56 -44.53
N ASP A 2 31.90 11.93 -45.19
CA ASP A 2 31.65 13.31 -45.60
C ASP A 2 30.95 14.07 -44.48
N ALA A 3 30.99 15.41 -44.53
CA ALA A 3 30.36 16.25 -43.51
C ALA A 3 28.87 15.92 -43.30
N GLN A 4 28.20 15.43 -44.35
CA GLN A 4 26.81 14.96 -44.29
C GLN A 4 26.64 13.72 -43.41
N ASP A 5 27.60 12.78 -43.41
CA ASP A 5 27.54 11.56 -42.57
C ASP A 5 27.61 11.91 -41.07
N PHE A 6 28.45 12.89 -40.72
CA PHE A 6 28.55 13.37 -39.33
C PHE A 6 27.29 14.08 -38.88
N THR A 7 26.65 14.88 -39.75
CA THR A 7 25.37 15.52 -39.43
C THR A 7 24.24 14.49 -39.28
N ALA A 8 24.20 13.48 -40.14
CA ALA A 8 23.20 12.41 -40.07
C ALA A 8 23.35 11.57 -38.79
N LEU A 9 24.58 11.21 -38.41
CA LEU A 9 24.86 10.51 -37.15
C LEU A 9 24.51 11.36 -35.92
N GLY A 10 24.83 12.66 -35.94
CA GLY A 10 24.48 13.59 -34.86
C GLY A 10 22.97 13.73 -34.67
N LEU A 11 22.22 13.85 -35.77
CA LEU A 11 20.76 13.89 -35.75
C LEU A 11 20.16 12.57 -35.23
N LEU A 12 20.66 11.43 -35.70
CA LEU A 12 20.19 10.11 -35.27
C LEU A 12 20.44 9.90 -33.77
N ALA A 13 21.61 10.29 -33.26
CA ALA A 13 21.92 10.25 -31.84
C ALA A 13 20.99 11.15 -31.00
N LEU A 14 20.67 12.34 -31.51
CA LEU A 14 19.70 13.25 -30.87
C LEU A 14 18.29 12.64 -30.81
N PHE A 15 17.82 12.04 -31.90
CA PHE A 15 16.52 11.36 -31.93
C PHE A 15 16.46 10.19 -30.96
N VAL A 16 17.50 9.35 -30.92
CA VAL A 16 17.58 8.22 -29.96
C VAL A 16 17.60 8.73 -28.52
N GLY A 17 18.39 9.76 -28.23
CA GLY A 17 18.44 10.38 -26.91
C GLY A 17 17.10 10.96 -26.47
N ALA A 18 16.42 11.69 -27.36
CA ALA A 18 15.10 12.24 -27.10
C ALA A 18 14.05 11.14 -26.85
N ALA A 19 14.05 10.09 -27.67
CA ALA A 19 13.16 8.94 -27.50
C ALA A 19 13.39 8.23 -26.16
N TYR A 20 14.64 8.05 -25.75
CA TYR A 20 14.98 7.47 -24.45
C TYR A 20 14.48 8.32 -23.28
N LEU A 21 14.69 9.64 -23.33
CA LEU A 21 14.22 10.56 -22.29
C LEU A 21 12.69 10.57 -22.19
N ILE A 22 11.99 10.59 -23.33
CA ILE A 22 10.53 10.52 -23.39
C ILE A 22 10.06 9.19 -22.79
N GLY A 23 10.61 8.05 -23.23
CA GLY A 23 10.24 6.74 -22.70
C GLY A 23 10.47 6.62 -21.18
N ARG A 24 11.61 7.13 -20.68
CA ARG A 24 11.91 7.19 -19.25
C ARG A 24 10.92 8.07 -18.48
N SER A 25 10.48 9.18 -19.06
CA SER A 25 9.50 10.07 -18.45
C SER A 25 8.10 9.42 -18.39
N VAL A 26 7.64 8.83 -19.49
CA VAL A 26 6.35 8.14 -19.59
C VAL A 26 6.29 6.95 -18.63
N GLY A 27 7.36 6.15 -18.56
CA GLY A 27 7.43 5.04 -17.61
C GLY A 27 7.30 5.48 -16.15
N LYS A 28 7.89 6.63 -15.77
CA LYS A 28 7.70 7.20 -14.43
C LYS A 28 6.25 7.63 -14.18
N TYR A 29 5.59 8.27 -15.15
CA TYR A 29 4.20 8.69 -15.01
C TYR A 29 3.26 7.49 -14.87
N GLN A 30 3.40 6.47 -15.72
CA GLN A 30 2.59 5.25 -15.63
C GLN A 30 2.80 4.52 -14.30
N GLN A 31 4.06 4.44 -13.84
CA GLN A 31 4.34 3.85 -12.54
C GLN A 31 3.70 4.67 -11.41
N GLN A 32 3.76 5.99 -11.44
CA GLN A 32 3.11 6.85 -10.45
C GLN A 32 1.58 6.67 -10.44
N GLU A 33 0.96 6.50 -11.60
CA GLU A 33 -0.49 6.29 -11.72
C GLU A 33 -0.92 4.95 -11.11
N LEU A 34 -0.23 3.86 -11.44
CA LEU A 34 -0.46 2.54 -10.82
C LEU A 34 -0.27 2.57 -9.31
N TRP A 35 0.78 3.25 -8.83
CA TRP A 35 1.02 3.44 -7.40
C TRP A 35 -0.08 4.28 -6.74
N ARG A 36 -0.59 5.31 -7.41
CA ARG A 36 -1.70 6.12 -6.91
C ARG A 36 -2.98 5.32 -6.78
N GLU A 37 -3.36 4.55 -7.80
CA GLU A 37 -4.56 3.71 -7.75
C GLU A 37 -4.48 2.68 -6.62
N HIS A 38 -3.32 2.02 -6.48
CA HIS A 38 -3.10 1.05 -5.41
C HIS A 38 -3.14 1.69 -4.02
N MET A 39 -2.54 2.88 -3.86
CA MET A 39 -2.59 3.63 -2.61
C MET A 39 -3.99 4.15 -2.29
N ASP A 40 -4.76 4.56 -3.29
CA ASP A 40 -6.14 5.01 -3.10
C ASP A 40 -7.01 3.86 -2.54
N LYS A 41 -6.90 2.66 -3.12
CA LYS A 41 -7.58 1.46 -2.59
C LYS A 41 -7.16 1.16 -1.16
N CYS A 42 -5.86 1.19 -0.87
CA CYS A 42 -5.35 1.00 0.49
C CYS A 42 -5.91 2.04 1.49
N ASN A 43 -6.03 3.30 1.08
CA ASN A 43 -6.51 4.39 1.92
C ASN A 43 -8.00 4.29 2.23
N ARG A 44 -8.82 3.73 1.33
CA ARG A 44 -10.26 3.53 1.57
C ARG A 44 -10.54 2.71 2.82
N TYR A 45 -9.75 1.67 3.09
CA TYR A 45 -9.88 0.87 4.32
C TYR A 45 -9.54 1.69 5.57
N VAL A 46 -8.54 2.56 5.51
CA VAL A 46 -8.15 3.42 6.63
C VAL A 46 -9.23 4.46 6.92
N TYR A 47 -9.78 5.09 5.87
CA TYR A 47 -10.88 6.04 6.01
C TYR A 47 -12.14 5.38 6.55
N ALA A 48 -12.49 4.18 6.07
CA ALA A 48 -13.65 3.45 6.59
C ALA A 48 -13.55 3.17 8.09
N VAL A 49 -12.36 2.82 8.60
CA VAL A 49 -12.17 2.64 10.05
C VAL A 49 -12.24 3.98 10.79
N LYS A 50 -11.68 5.04 10.23
CA LYS A 50 -11.75 6.38 10.83
C LYS A 50 -13.19 6.88 10.92
N ASP A 51 -13.99 6.67 9.88
CA ASP A 51 -15.40 7.03 9.86
C ASP A 51 -16.19 6.22 10.89
N LEU A 52 -15.92 4.91 11.00
CA LEU A 52 -16.47 4.07 12.04
C LEU A 52 -16.13 4.58 13.45
N ASP A 53 -14.84 4.86 13.71
CA ASP A 53 -14.38 5.41 14.99
C ASP A 53 -15.07 6.74 15.31
N THR A 54 -15.28 7.58 14.28
CA THR A 54 -15.98 8.86 14.41
C THR A 54 -17.45 8.68 14.76
N TRP A 55 -18.15 7.74 14.11
CA TRP A 55 -19.55 7.45 14.38
C TRP A 55 -19.78 6.80 15.75
N CYS A 56 -18.87 5.90 16.15
CA CYS A 56 -18.95 5.21 17.44
C CYS A 56 -18.47 6.09 18.60
N GLY A 57 -17.75 7.18 18.33
CA GLY A 57 -17.19 8.07 19.35
C GLY A 57 -16.03 7.45 20.15
N HIS A 58 -15.51 6.31 19.73
CA HIS A 58 -14.36 5.66 20.34
C HIS A 58 -13.56 4.89 19.28
N GLN A 59 -12.27 4.66 19.54
CA GLN A 59 -11.45 3.84 18.66
C GLN A 59 -11.81 2.36 18.79
N SER A 60 -11.96 1.67 17.66
CA SER A 60 -12.22 0.24 17.60
C SER A 60 -10.95 -0.52 17.16
N PRO A 61 -10.19 -1.12 18.09
CA PRO A 61 -9.00 -1.90 17.75
C PRO A 61 -9.35 -3.12 16.88
N HIS A 62 -10.53 -3.72 17.08
CA HIS A 62 -11.05 -4.81 16.25
C HIS A 62 -11.23 -4.39 14.79
N ALA A 63 -11.83 -3.22 14.56
CA ALA A 63 -12.06 -2.72 13.21
C ALA A 63 -10.74 -2.43 12.48
N ARG A 64 -9.74 -1.85 13.17
CA ARG A 64 -8.40 -1.63 12.60
C ARG A 64 -7.74 -2.92 12.14
N LEU A 65 -7.78 -3.96 12.98
CA LEU A 65 -7.22 -5.27 12.68
C LEU A 65 -7.89 -5.93 11.47
N ILE A 66 -9.23 -5.91 11.42
CA ILE A 66 -9.99 -6.46 10.29
C ILE A 66 -9.68 -5.69 9.00
N ALA A 67 -9.69 -4.36 9.05
CA ALA A 67 -9.38 -3.53 7.90
C ALA A 67 -7.96 -3.75 7.38
N ARG A 68 -6.98 -3.95 8.26
CA ARG A 68 -5.61 -4.32 7.87
C ARG A 68 -5.53 -5.70 7.22
N HIS A 69 -6.24 -6.69 7.75
CA HIS A 69 -6.32 -8.01 7.12
C HIS A 69 -6.95 -7.92 5.72
N LEU A 70 -8.08 -7.23 5.58
CA LEU A 70 -8.76 -7.03 4.30
C LEU A 70 -7.88 -6.27 3.30
N ARG A 71 -7.19 -5.23 3.76
CA ARG A 71 -6.22 -4.50 2.93
C ARG A 71 -5.10 -5.43 2.46
N SER A 72 -4.50 -6.23 3.34
CA SER A 72 -3.42 -7.12 2.94
C SER A 72 -3.89 -8.25 2.01
N ALA A 73 -5.01 -8.90 2.33
CA ALA A 73 -5.56 -9.97 1.50
C ALA A 73 -6.08 -9.46 0.14
N GLY A 74 -6.73 -8.29 0.11
CA GLY A 74 -7.35 -7.71 -1.08
C GLY A 74 -6.36 -7.00 -2.01
N GLU A 75 -5.35 -6.34 -1.47
CA GLU A 75 -4.33 -5.61 -2.24
C GLU A 75 -3.04 -6.43 -2.44
N GLY A 76 -3.01 -7.69 -1.99
CA GLY A 76 -1.85 -8.56 -2.13
C GLY A 76 -0.62 -8.12 -1.31
N LEU A 77 -0.84 -7.34 -0.23
CA LEU A 77 0.23 -7.02 0.70
C LEU A 77 0.54 -8.24 1.57
N GLY A 78 1.81 -8.45 1.90
CA GLY A 78 2.26 -9.59 2.68
C GLY A 78 1.51 -9.74 4.01
N LEU A 79 1.27 -10.99 4.40
CA LEU A 79 0.71 -11.35 5.70
C LEU A 79 1.83 -11.89 6.60
N SER A 80 1.77 -11.55 7.88
CA SER A 80 2.65 -12.19 8.87
C SER A 80 2.19 -13.63 9.10
N GLY A 81 3.11 -14.58 8.89
CA GLY A 81 2.89 -16.03 9.08
C GLY A 81 3.32 -16.54 10.46
N GLY A 82 3.86 -15.67 11.31
CA GLY A 82 4.39 -16.02 12.64
C GLY A 82 3.45 -15.61 13.78
N THR A 83 4.04 -15.19 14.91
CA THR A 83 3.29 -14.63 16.04
C THR A 83 3.08 -13.13 15.80
N PRO A 84 1.86 -12.67 15.46
CA PRO A 84 1.59 -11.24 15.27
C PRO A 84 1.90 -10.40 16.51
N VAL A 85 2.43 -9.20 16.28
CA VAL A 85 2.60 -8.17 17.31
C VAL A 85 1.75 -6.94 16.98
N GLY A 86 1.00 -6.45 17.97
CA GLY A 86 0.15 -5.26 17.81
C GLY A 86 -0.92 -5.43 16.72
N ASP A 87 -1.04 -4.43 15.84
CA ASP A 87 -2.05 -4.36 14.78
C ASP A 87 -1.56 -4.98 13.45
N GLU A 88 -0.58 -5.89 13.44
CA GLU A 88 -0.08 -6.49 12.19
C GLU A 88 -1.14 -7.30 11.43
N ALA A 89 -1.07 -7.27 10.10
CA ALA A 89 -1.92 -8.08 9.25
C ALA A 89 -1.45 -9.55 9.27
N CYS A 90 -2.34 -10.45 9.67
CA CYS A 90 -2.05 -11.87 9.83
C CYS A 90 -3.04 -12.75 9.07
N THR A 91 -2.77 -14.06 9.07
CA THR A 91 -3.77 -15.08 8.69
C THR A 91 -5.00 -14.99 9.59
N VAL A 92 -6.14 -15.55 9.16
CA VAL A 92 -7.39 -15.54 9.95
C VAL A 92 -7.20 -16.14 11.34
N ASN A 93 -6.39 -17.19 11.47
CA ASN A 93 -6.08 -17.80 12.78
C ASN A 93 -5.25 -16.86 13.66
N GLY A 94 -4.23 -16.20 13.10
CA GLY A 94 -3.45 -15.20 13.83
C GLY A 94 -4.28 -13.99 14.26
N LEU A 95 -5.19 -13.54 13.39
CA LEU A 95 -6.13 -12.45 13.67
C LEU A 95 -7.05 -12.79 14.85
N ARG A 96 -7.63 -14.00 14.86
CA ARG A 96 -8.45 -14.48 15.98
C ARG A 96 -7.69 -14.45 17.30
N GLU A 97 -6.41 -14.83 17.28
CA GLU A 97 -5.57 -14.81 18.47
C GLU A 97 -5.25 -13.37 18.93
N GLN A 98 -5.00 -12.44 17.99
CA GLN A 98 -4.85 -11.02 18.33
C GLN A 98 -6.12 -10.43 18.97
N LEU A 99 -7.29 -10.73 18.42
CA LEU A 99 -8.57 -10.25 18.96
C LEU A 99 -8.81 -10.78 20.37
N LYS A 100 -8.56 -12.07 20.62
CA LYS A 100 -8.63 -12.64 21.97
C LYS A 100 -7.73 -11.91 22.97
N ARG A 101 -6.51 -11.55 22.56
CA ARG A 101 -5.58 -10.80 23.43
C ARG A 101 -6.10 -9.40 23.74
N ILE A 102 -6.71 -8.73 22.77
CA ILE A 102 -7.35 -7.42 22.96
C ILE A 102 -8.52 -7.53 23.94
N ASP A 103 -9.39 -8.53 23.75
CA ASP A 103 -10.54 -8.76 24.61
C ASP A 103 -10.09 -9.08 26.05
N ALA A 104 -9.06 -9.93 26.21
CA ALA A 104 -8.47 -10.24 27.51
C ALA A 104 -7.85 -8.99 28.17
N ALA A 105 -7.14 -8.16 27.40
CA ALA A 105 -6.56 -6.92 27.90
C ALA A 105 -7.63 -5.92 28.34
N ARG A 106 -8.74 -5.82 27.60
CA ARG A 106 -9.89 -4.98 27.94
C ARG A 106 -10.57 -5.47 29.22
N ALA A 107 -10.85 -6.76 29.33
CA ALA A 107 -11.45 -7.35 30.54
C ALA A 107 -10.58 -7.13 31.78
N ALA A 108 -9.25 -7.21 31.65
CA ALA A 108 -8.33 -6.92 32.74
C ALA A 108 -8.31 -5.43 33.17
N GLN A 109 -8.68 -4.51 32.28
CA GLN A 109 -8.79 -3.08 32.58
C GLN A 109 -10.13 -2.74 33.24
N GLU A 110 -11.22 -3.39 32.83
CA GLU A 110 -12.57 -3.16 33.37
C GLU A 110 -12.79 -3.81 34.75
N GLY A 111 -12.00 -4.82 35.11
CA GLY A 111 -12.03 -5.48 36.42
C GLY A 111 -11.20 -4.81 37.53
N LYS A 112 -10.71 -3.59 37.29
CA LYS A 112 -9.95 -2.76 38.24
C LYS A 112 -10.76 -1.54 38.66
#